data_AF-A0A382S0T7-F1
#
_entry.id   AF-A0A382S0T7-F1
#
_cell.length_a   1.000
_cell.length_b   1.000
_cell.length_c   1.000
_cell.angle_alpha   90.00
_cell.angle_beta   90.00
_cell.angle_gamma   90.00
#
_symmetry.space_group_name_H-M   'P 1'
#
loop_
_entity.id
_entity.type
_entity.pdbx_description
1 polymer ?
#
loop_
_entity_poly.entity_id
_entity_poly.type
_entity_poly.pdbx_seq_one_letter_code
_entity_poly.pdbx_strand_id
1 'polypeptide(L)'
;QLYWARPLKSILAIFNNKNLLFKYHHLQSSNLTFVDKDFEDKKKSFNNFKLYIDYFKKSQIVIDQNKRKKFIELELLKKSKRKNLTIEISDKLLNEVTDLVNKPNILACKFDDKFLQIPKEILITTMQFHQKYFHTFDNKGNITNNFLVVANNQDKKGFIKTGNERVVNARLSDAQFFWEKNKSNNLVKQVSKLKLINYFKGLGTYFDKIQRMRKLGGMISDELLISKEKVEMSATICKVDLLSDIVGEFPELQGIMGSYFAEFQGFDKEISLAIREQYLPTGINSKTPKKLFSIALSLTDKLDTLVGFFGIDQKP
;
A
#
# COMPACT_ATOMS: atom_id res chain seq x y z
N GLN A 1 -11.59 -26.20 -1.45
CA GLN A 1 -10.46 -25.97 -2.37
C GLN A 1 -9.26 -25.51 -1.55
N LEU A 2 -8.05 -25.97 -1.88
CA LEU A 2 -6.83 -25.54 -1.20
C LEU A 2 -6.37 -24.21 -1.81
N TYR A 3 -6.56 -23.10 -1.11
CA TYR A 3 -6.07 -21.78 -1.55
C TYR A 3 -4.74 -21.44 -0.86
N TRP A 4 -3.68 -22.16 -1.22
CA TRP A 4 -2.32 -21.75 -0.87
C TRP A 4 -1.56 -21.37 -2.14
N ALA A 5 -0.77 -20.30 -2.06
CA ALA A 5 0.09 -19.89 -3.17
C ALA A 5 1.17 -20.94 -3.50
N ARG A 6 1.41 -21.90 -2.59
CA ARG A 6 2.34 -23.02 -2.77
C ARG A 6 1.68 -24.34 -2.36
N PRO A 7 2.04 -25.47 -2.98
CA PRO A 7 1.53 -26.78 -2.60
C PRO A 7 1.83 -27.11 -1.12
N LEU A 8 0.85 -27.69 -0.43
CA LEU A 8 1.07 -28.23 0.91
C LEU A 8 2.00 -29.46 0.81
N LYS A 9 3.09 -29.46 1.59
CA LYS A 9 4.16 -30.45 1.51
C LYS A 9 4.11 -31.53 2.60
N SER A 10 3.68 -31.15 3.81
CA SER A 10 3.60 -32.06 4.95
C SER A 10 2.61 -31.53 5.98
N ILE A 11 1.99 -32.43 6.73
CA ILE A 11 1.15 -32.09 7.89
C ILE A 11 1.77 -32.77 9.11
N LEU A 12 2.31 -31.97 10.03
CA LEU A 12 2.72 -32.45 11.33
C LEU A 12 1.54 -32.37 12.30
N ALA A 13 1.06 -33.51 12.80
CA ALA A 13 -0.09 -33.60 13.69
C ALA A 13 0.22 -34.50 14.89
N ILE A 14 0.30 -33.89 16.07
CA ILE A 14 0.63 -34.56 17.34
C ILE A 14 -0.29 -34.02 18.42
N PHE A 15 -0.85 -34.92 19.23
CA PHE A 15 -1.64 -34.56 20.40
C PHE A 15 -1.30 -35.50 21.56
N ASN A 16 -1.03 -34.96 22.74
CA ASN A 16 -0.63 -35.72 23.94
C ASN A 16 0.45 -36.77 23.66
N ASN A 17 1.50 -36.35 22.96
CA ASN A 17 2.63 -37.18 22.54
C ASN A 17 2.29 -38.36 21.62
N LYS A 18 1.09 -38.37 21.03
CA LYS A 18 0.67 -39.36 20.05
C LYS A 18 0.52 -38.73 18.67
N ASN A 19 0.92 -39.49 17.66
CA ASN A 19 0.77 -39.09 16.27
C ASN A 19 -0.71 -39.20 15.89
N LEU A 20 -1.28 -38.11 15.38
CA LEU A 20 -2.63 -38.12 14.83
C LEU A 20 -2.54 -38.42 13.34
N LEU A 21 -2.80 -39.66 12.96
CA LEU A 21 -2.73 -40.13 11.58
C LEU A 21 -4.08 -39.92 10.88
N PHE A 22 -4.08 -39.12 9.82
CA PHE A 22 -5.21 -38.92 8.93
C PHE A 22 -4.71 -38.61 7.52
N LYS A 23 -5.58 -38.81 6.54
CA LYS A 23 -5.33 -38.44 5.15
C LYS A 23 -6.00 -37.11 4.86
N TYR A 24 -5.32 -36.26 4.10
CA TYR A 24 -5.84 -35.00 3.60
C TYR A 24 -5.36 -34.82 2.15
N HIS A 25 -6.26 -35.06 1.20
CA HIS A 25 -5.93 -35.15 -0.22
C HIS A 25 -4.73 -36.08 -0.48
N HIS A 26 -3.64 -35.56 -1.05
CA HIS A 26 -2.42 -36.30 -1.38
C HIS A 26 -1.46 -36.46 -0.19
N LEU A 27 -1.80 -35.96 0.99
CA LEU A 27 -0.95 -36.00 2.17
C LEU A 27 -1.47 -36.95 3.24
N GLN A 28 -0.54 -37.64 3.88
CA GLN A 28 -0.76 -38.31 5.14
C GLN A 28 -0.09 -37.50 6.25
N SER A 29 -0.84 -37.20 7.32
CA SER A 29 -0.26 -36.54 8.48
C SER A 29 0.76 -37.46 9.15
N SER A 30 1.74 -36.85 9.80
CA SER A 30 2.78 -37.57 10.52
C SER A 30 3.29 -36.72 11.68
N ASN A 31 4.31 -37.21 12.38
CA ASN A 31 5.07 -36.41 13.33
C ASN A 31 6.36 -35.84 12.74
N LEU A 32 6.52 -35.96 11.42
CA LEU A 32 7.67 -35.48 10.65
C LEU A 32 7.34 -34.17 9.95
N THR A 33 8.33 -33.30 9.85
CA THR A 33 8.27 -32.07 9.05
C THR A 33 9.65 -31.75 8.48
N PHE A 34 9.67 -30.99 7.41
CA PHE A 34 10.90 -30.41 6.88
C PHE A 34 11.44 -29.36 7.86
N VAL A 35 12.76 -29.33 8.03
CA VAL A 35 13.46 -28.37 8.91
C VAL A 35 14.38 -27.43 8.16
N ASP A 36 14.66 -27.70 6.89
CA ASP A 36 15.31 -26.79 5.96
C ASP A 36 14.29 -26.18 4.99
N LYS A 37 14.46 -24.90 4.68
CA LYS A 37 13.53 -24.14 3.83
C LYS A 37 13.84 -24.29 2.34
N ASP A 38 15.10 -24.55 2.00
CA ASP A 38 15.60 -24.32 0.64
C ASP A 38 15.58 -25.59 -0.22
N PHE A 39 15.88 -26.75 0.36
CA PHE A 39 16.01 -28.01 -0.40
C PHE A 39 14.91 -29.03 -0.07
N GLU A 40 14.23 -28.86 1.07
CA GLU A 40 13.25 -29.83 1.58
C GLU A 40 13.86 -31.24 1.76
N ASP A 41 15.16 -31.33 2.02
CA ASP A 41 15.87 -32.61 2.11
C ASP A 41 15.92 -33.18 3.53
N LYS A 42 15.84 -32.30 4.53
CA LYS A 42 16.01 -32.67 5.94
C LYS A 42 14.67 -32.70 6.64
N LYS A 43 14.24 -33.90 7.02
CA LYS A 43 13.08 -34.13 7.88
C LYS A 43 13.51 -34.38 9.30
N LYS A 44 12.67 -33.94 10.25
CA LYS A 44 12.84 -34.28 11.67
C LYS A 44 11.49 -34.67 12.28
N SER A 45 11.53 -35.70 13.12
CA SER A 45 10.38 -36.11 13.92
C SER A 45 10.32 -35.32 15.21
N PHE A 46 9.11 -34.97 15.62
CA PHE A 46 8.84 -34.35 16.91
C PHE A 46 7.84 -35.21 17.66
N ASN A 47 8.06 -35.42 18.95
CA ASN A 47 7.10 -36.20 19.76
C ASN A 47 6.09 -35.31 20.47
N ASN A 48 6.31 -33.99 20.50
CA ASN A 48 5.37 -33.02 21.04
C ASN A 48 5.71 -31.62 20.52
N PHE A 49 4.77 -30.70 20.71
CA PHE A 49 4.92 -29.32 20.25
C PHE A 49 6.02 -28.54 20.98
N LYS A 50 6.31 -28.88 22.25
CA LYS A 50 7.40 -28.25 23.01
C LYS A 50 8.77 -28.53 22.37
N LEU A 51 9.05 -29.77 21.99
CA LEU A 51 10.29 -30.15 21.30
C LEU A 51 10.40 -29.49 19.92
N TYR A 52 9.27 -29.31 19.22
CA TYR A 52 9.21 -28.58 17.95
C TYR A 52 9.62 -27.12 18.14
N ILE A 53 9.02 -26.42 19.11
CA ILE A 53 9.39 -25.03 19.44
C ILE A 53 10.85 -24.94 19.87
N ASP A 54 11.29 -25.79 20.80
CA ASP A 54 12.66 -25.74 21.36
C ASP A 54 13.72 -25.97 20.28
N TYR A 55 13.45 -26.85 19.32
CA TYR A 55 14.33 -27.07 18.18
C TYR A 55 14.47 -25.81 17.31
N PHE A 56 13.35 -25.22 16.91
CA PHE A 56 13.37 -24.02 16.06
C PHE A 56 13.91 -22.79 16.80
N LYS A 57 13.68 -22.69 18.11
CA LYS A 57 14.26 -21.66 18.97
C LYS A 57 15.79 -21.71 18.98
N LYS A 58 16.41 -22.90 19.01
CA LYS A 58 17.88 -23.07 18.89
C LYS A 58 18.41 -22.54 17.56
N SER A 59 17.61 -22.61 16.50
CA SER A 59 17.92 -22.03 15.19
C SER A 59 17.50 -20.57 15.04
N GLN A 60 17.13 -19.89 16.13
CA GLN A 60 16.64 -18.51 16.17
C GLN A 60 15.33 -18.28 15.39
N ILE A 61 14.56 -19.33 15.14
CA ILE A 61 13.24 -19.26 14.52
C ILE A 61 12.18 -19.04 15.59
N VAL A 62 11.31 -18.06 15.35
CA VAL A 62 10.15 -17.80 16.20
C VAL A 62 8.91 -18.31 15.48
N ILE A 63 8.35 -19.42 15.95
CA ILE A 63 7.20 -20.08 15.30
C ILE A 63 5.91 -19.30 15.49
N ASP A 64 5.66 -18.85 16.72
CA ASP A 64 4.45 -18.13 17.12
C ASP A 64 4.39 -16.75 16.45
N GLN A 65 3.37 -16.56 15.60
CA GLN A 65 3.15 -15.33 14.84
C GLN A 65 2.93 -14.12 15.75
N ASN A 66 2.18 -14.26 16.85
CA ASN A 66 1.91 -13.14 17.76
C ASN A 66 3.20 -12.71 18.48
N LYS A 67 4.04 -13.68 18.87
CA LYS A 67 5.36 -13.39 19.45
C LYS A 67 6.29 -12.74 18.42
N ARG A 68 6.29 -13.21 17.16
CA ARG A 68 7.04 -12.57 16.07
C ARG A 68 6.60 -11.13 15.83
N LYS A 69 5.29 -10.90 15.70
CA LYS A 69 4.70 -9.59 15.47
C LYS A 69 5.17 -8.60 16.54
N LYS A 70 4.98 -8.97 17.81
CA LYS A 70 5.39 -8.15 18.97
C LYS A 70 6.90 -7.91 19.00
N PHE A 71 7.70 -8.92 18.67
CA PHE A 71 9.17 -8.76 18.60
C PHE A 71 9.58 -7.75 17.51
N ILE A 72 9.03 -7.89 16.29
CA ILE A 72 9.32 -7.00 15.16
C ILE A 72 8.94 -5.57 15.52
N GLU A 73 7.73 -5.36 16.05
CA GLU A 73 7.23 -4.05 16.47
C GLU A 73 8.16 -3.38 17.50
N LEU A 74 8.51 -4.10 18.58
CA LEU A 74 9.40 -3.58 19.62
C LEU A 74 10.79 -3.23 19.09
N GLU A 75 11.36 -4.05 18.22
CA GLU A 75 12.67 -3.78 17.63
C GLU A 75 12.64 -2.63 16.61
N LEU A 76 11.55 -2.46 15.85
CA LEU A 76 11.34 -1.29 14.99
C LEU A 76 11.30 0.01 15.82
N LEU A 77 10.53 0.03 16.90
CA LEU A 77 10.42 1.18 17.82
C LEU A 77 11.75 1.48 18.50
N LYS A 78 12.47 0.44 18.95
CA LYS A 78 13.78 0.59 19.58
C LYS A 78 14.85 1.12 18.62
N LYS A 79 14.89 0.63 17.38
CA LYS A 79 15.86 1.10 16.37
C LYS A 79 15.59 2.52 15.89
N SER A 80 14.32 2.89 15.72
CA SER A 80 13.95 4.27 15.37
C SER A 80 14.30 5.23 16.50
N LYS A 81 13.93 4.91 17.76
CA LYS A 81 14.26 5.75 18.93
C LYS A 81 15.76 5.97 19.12
N ARG A 82 16.60 4.95 18.92
CA ARG A 82 18.07 5.07 18.98
C ARG A 82 18.65 6.07 17.98
N LYS A 83 17.92 6.35 16.89
CA LYS A 83 18.30 7.31 15.85
C LYS A 83 17.59 8.65 15.97
N ASN A 84 16.82 8.89 17.04
CA ASN A 84 15.94 10.06 17.19
C ASN A 84 14.95 10.19 16.02
N LEU A 85 14.40 9.06 15.57
CA LEU A 85 13.40 8.97 14.51
C LEU A 85 12.10 8.41 15.09
N THR A 86 10.98 8.79 14.47
CA THR A 86 9.67 8.19 14.71
C THR A 86 9.27 7.31 13.53
N ILE A 87 8.35 6.38 13.77
CA ILE A 87 7.89 5.40 12.78
C ILE A 87 6.39 5.21 12.95
N GLU A 88 5.67 5.17 11.84
CA GLU A 88 4.26 4.79 11.81
C GLU A 88 4.18 3.32 11.38
N ILE A 89 3.71 2.46 12.27
CA ILE A 89 3.63 1.02 12.03
C ILE A 89 2.20 0.68 11.63
N SER A 90 1.97 0.53 10.33
CA SER A 90 0.70 0.01 9.82
C SER A 90 0.54 -1.46 10.21
N ASP A 91 -0.58 -1.80 10.84
CA ASP A 91 -0.92 -3.18 11.22
C ASP A 91 -0.90 -4.13 10.02
N LYS A 92 -1.37 -3.66 8.85
CA LYS A 92 -1.37 -4.43 7.60
C LYS A 92 0.06 -4.81 7.21
N LEU A 93 0.97 -3.83 7.16
CA LEU A 93 2.36 -4.05 6.80
C LEU A 93 3.09 -4.91 7.84
N LEU A 94 2.83 -4.68 9.13
CA LEU A 94 3.43 -5.46 10.20
C LEU A 94 2.99 -6.93 10.15
N ASN A 95 1.71 -7.20 9.88
CA ASN A 95 1.21 -8.56 9.70
C ASN A 95 1.86 -9.23 8.49
N GLU A 96 1.89 -8.54 7.34
CA GLU A 96 2.50 -9.07 6.11
C GLU A 96 3.98 -9.43 6.31
N VAL A 97 4.76 -8.52 6.89
CA VAL A 97 6.18 -8.76 7.19
C VAL A 97 6.37 -9.89 8.20
N THR A 98 5.50 -9.98 9.21
CA THR A 98 5.51 -11.08 10.21
C THR A 98 5.34 -12.46 9.58
N ASP A 99 4.60 -12.55 8.47
CA ASP A 99 4.39 -13.79 7.74
C ASP A 99 5.48 -14.08 6.70
N LEU A 100 6.20 -13.05 6.24
CA LEU A 100 7.35 -13.21 5.33
C LEU A 100 8.61 -13.73 6.03
N VAL A 101 8.78 -13.44 7.33
CA VAL A 101 10.00 -13.77 8.08
C VAL A 101 9.72 -14.70 9.25
N ASN A 102 10.63 -15.65 9.47
CA ASN A 102 10.61 -16.53 10.63
C ASN A 102 11.82 -16.30 11.58
N LYS A 103 12.86 -15.59 11.11
CA LYS A 103 14.02 -15.11 11.88
C LYS A 103 14.18 -13.59 11.71
N PRO A 104 13.30 -12.78 12.31
CA PRO A 104 13.30 -11.33 12.07
C PRO A 104 14.59 -10.67 12.54
N ASN A 105 15.21 -9.91 11.65
CA ASN A 105 16.36 -9.05 11.91
C ASN A 105 16.11 -7.66 11.30
N ILE A 106 15.99 -6.63 12.15
CA ILE A 106 15.71 -5.27 11.69
C ILE A 106 17.01 -4.63 11.19
N LEU A 107 17.03 -4.11 9.97
CA LEU A 107 18.15 -3.37 9.39
C LEU A 107 17.75 -1.91 9.20
N ALA A 108 18.67 -1.00 9.50
CA ALA A 108 18.46 0.42 9.26
C ALA A 108 19.20 0.84 7.99
N CYS A 109 18.43 1.28 7.01
CA CYS A 109 18.86 1.60 5.66
C CYS A 109 18.63 3.08 5.38
N LYS A 110 19.26 3.59 4.31
CA LYS A 110 19.07 4.94 3.80
C LYS A 110 18.94 4.97 2.28
N PHE A 111 18.20 5.94 1.77
CA PHE A 111 18.19 6.30 0.36
C PHE A 111 18.81 7.69 0.15
N ASP A 112 19.10 8.01 -1.11
CA ASP A 112 19.67 9.30 -1.53
C ASP A 112 18.70 10.45 -1.15
N ASP A 113 19.20 11.44 -0.42
CA ASP A 113 18.37 12.51 0.15
C ASP A 113 17.75 13.42 -0.90
N LYS A 114 18.27 13.42 -2.15
CA LYS A 114 17.64 14.12 -3.28
C LYS A 114 16.18 13.74 -3.48
N PHE A 115 15.80 12.50 -3.13
CA PHE A 115 14.43 12.02 -3.27
C PHE A 115 13.48 12.66 -2.24
N LEU A 116 13.98 13.36 -1.22
CA LEU A 116 13.12 14.12 -0.31
C LEU A 116 12.45 15.34 -0.98
N GLN A 117 12.82 15.66 -2.22
CA GLN A 117 12.22 16.74 -3.02
C GLN A 117 10.91 16.35 -3.72
N ILE A 118 10.63 15.05 -3.89
CA ILE A 118 9.37 14.58 -4.49
C ILE A 118 8.29 14.39 -3.41
N PRO A 119 6.98 14.40 -3.78
CA PRO A 119 5.90 14.17 -2.84
C PRO A 119 6.12 12.96 -1.91
N LYS A 120 5.90 13.16 -0.61
CA LYS A 120 6.14 12.12 0.42
C LYS A 120 5.30 10.86 0.20
N GLU A 121 4.11 10.99 -0.38
CA GLU A 121 3.21 9.87 -0.67
C GLU A 121 3.84 8.91 -1.70
N ILE A 122 4.64 9.41 -2.64
CA ILE A 122 5.41 8.58 -3.58
C ILE A 122 6.46 7.77 -2.82
N LEU A 123 7.20 8.43 -1.90
CA LEU A 123 8.21 7.78 -1.06
C LEU A 123 7.58 6.68 -0.19
N ILE A 124 6.48 7.01 0.49
CA ILE A 124 5.74 6.10 1.36
C ILE A 124 5.21 4.91 0.55
N THR A 125 4.58 5.16 -0.59
CA THR A 125 3.99 4.10 -1.43
C THR A 125 5.06 3.15 -1.95
N THR A 126 6.16 3.70 -2.48
CA THR A 126 7.31 2.92 -2.96
C THR A 126 7.88 2.02 -1.86
N MET A 127 8.05 2.57 -0.65
CA MET A 127 8.60 1.83 0.49
C MET A 127 7.63 0.78 1.04
N GLN A 128 6.40 1.16 1.36
CA GLN A 128 5.44 0.29 2.04
C GLN A 128 4.86 -0.77 1.10
N PHE A 129 4.30 -0.36 -0.03
CA PHE A 129 3.52 -1.27 -0.87
C PHE A 129 4.42 -2.15 -1.73
N HIS A 130 5.43 -1.56 -2.36
CA HIS A 130 6.22 -2.29 -3.34
C HIS A 130 7.43 -3.01 -2.71
N GLN A 131 7.91 -2.57 -1.53
CA GLN A 131 9.12 -3.12 -0.89
C GLN A 131 8.94 -3.62 0.55
N LYS A 132 7.79 -3.40 1.19
CA LYS A 132 7.52 -3.81 2.58
C LYS A 132 8.49 -3.20 3.59
N TYR A 133 8.92 -1.98 3.34
CA TYR A 133 9.80 -1.20 4.21
C TYR A 133 9.00 -0.28 5.12
N PHE A 134 9.58 0.04 6.27
CA PHE A 134 9.00 1.00 7.21
C PHE A 134 9.73 2.35 7.09
N HIS A 135 9.03 3.36 6.57
CA HIS A 135 9.55 4.73 6.51
C HIS A 135 9.63 5.35 7.91
N THR A 136 10.45 6.40 8.04
CA THR A 136 10.64 7.09 9.31
C THR A 136 10.44 8.59 9.15
N PHE A 137 10.06 9.24 10.24
CA PHE A 137 9.90 10.68 10.33
C PHE A 137 10.86 11.29 11.36
N ASP A 138 11.20 12.56 11.19
CA ASP A 138 11.88 13.34 12.20
C ASP A 138 10.92 13.73 13.35
N ASN A 139 11.44 14.44 14.36
CA ASN A 139 10.64 14.92 15.49
C ASN A 139 9.63 16.03 15.10
N LYS A 140 9.72 16.56 13.87
CA LYS A 140 8.80 17.58 13.33
C LYS A 140 7.70 16.95 12.45
N GLY A 141 7.74 15.64 12.24
CA GLY A 141 6.79 14.91 11.39
C GLY A 141 7.14 14.93 9.89
N ASN A 142 8.34 15.37 9.51
CA ASN A 142 8.81 15.30 8.13
C ASN A 142 9.37 13.92 7.83
N ILE A 143 9.08 13.39 6.64
CA ILE A 143 9.66 12.13 6.19
C ILE A 143 11.18 12.26 6.08
N THR A 144 11.92 11.23 6.47
CA THR A 144 13.38 11.21 6.36
C THR A 144 13.84 10.21 5.31
N ASN A 145 15.12 10.29 4.92
CA ASN A 145 15.73 9.31 4.03
C ASN A 145 16.14 8.01 4.74
N ASN A 146 15.79 7.82 6.01
CA ASN A 146 16.00 6.56 6.73
C ASN A 146 14.75 5.68 6.62
N PHE A 147 14.97 4.39 6.51
CA PHE A 147 13.92 3.38 6.58
C PHE A 147 14.42 2.12 7.27
N LEU A 148 13.49 1.30 7.76
CA LEU A 148 13.78 0.04 8.40
C LEU A 148 13.29 -1.12 7.53
N VAL A 149 14.11 -2.17 7.45
CA VAL A 149 13.83 -3.41 6.72
C VAL A 149 13.82 -4.55 7.71
N VAL A 150 12.89 -5.49 7.55
CA VAL A 150 12.88 -6.73 8.34
C VAL A 150 13.43 -7.86 7.48
N ALA A 151 14.69 -8.20 7.70
CA ALA A 151 15.36 -9.29 7.01
C ALA A 151 15.10 -10.63 7.73
N ASN A 152 15.14 -11.73 6.99
CA ASN A 152 15.08 -13.07 7.56
C ASN A 152 16.46 -13.64 7.95
N ASN A 153 17.53 -12.85 7.74
CA ASN A 153 18.91 -13.26 7.94
C ASN A 153 19.71 -12.14 8.60
N GLN A 154 20.79 -12.54 9.29
CA GLN A 154 21.78 -11.58 9.79
C GLN A 154 22.57 -11.00 8.61
N ASP A 155 22.93 -9.72 8.72
CA ASP A 155 23.65 -9.00 7.68
C ASP A 155 25.11 -8.74 8.08
N LYS A 156 25.88 -9.80 8.29
CA LYS A 156 27.27 -9.71 8.80
C LYS A 156 28.19 -8.90 7.89
N LYS A 157 27.96 -8.94 6.57
CA LYS A 157 28.78 -8.27 5.55
C LYS A 157 28.14 -6.97 5.03
N GLY A 158 26.94 -6.61 5.47
CA GLY A 158 26.21 -5.42 4.99
C GLY A 158 25.54 -5.57 3.62
N PHE A 159 25.56 -6.76 3.02
CA PHE A 159 25.02 -6.98 1.67
C PHE A 159 23.50 -6.89 1.63
N ILE A 160 22.79 -7.31 2.68
CA ILE A 160 21.33 -7.20 2.72
C ILE A 160 20.95 -5.73 2.77
N LYS A 161 21.58 -4.95 3.66
CA LYS A 161 21.37 -3.51 3.76
C LYS A 161 21.63 -2.82 2.41
N THR A 162 22.84 -2.97 1.86
CA THR A 162 23.22 -2.31 0.60
C THR A 162 22.35 -2.75 -0.58
N GLY A 163 21.93 -4.02 -0.62
CA GLY A 163 21.01 -4.53 -1.63
C GLY A 163 19.64 -3.83 -1.57
N ASN A 164 19.05 -3.74 -0.38
CA ASN A 164 17.76 -3.05 -0.18
C ASN A 164 17.87 -1.54 -0.48
N GLU A 165 18.98 -0.89 -0.10
CA GLU A 165 19.27 0.51 -0.44
C GLU A 165 19.36 0.72 -1.95
N ARG A 166 20.08 -0.15 -2.69
CA ARG A 166 20.16 -0.06 -4.16
C ARG A 166 18.79 -0.20 -4.81
N VAL A 167 18.00 -1.17 -4.35
CA VAL A 167 16.66 -1.43 -4.88
C VAL A 167 15.72 -0.25 -4.66
N VAL A 168 15.72 0.36 -3.47
CA VAL A 168 14.85 1.52 -3.21
C VAL A 168 15.29 2.74 -4.02
N ASN A 169 16.60 2.99 -4.14
CA ASN A 169 17.12 4.13 -4.91
C ASN A 169 16.74 4.01 -6.40
N ALA A 170 16.82 2.80 -6.99
CA ALA A 170 16.40 2.58 -8.37
C ALA A 170 14.91 2.92 -8.56
N ARG A 171 14.03 2.39 -7.70
CA ARG A 171 12.59 2.66 -7.79
C ARG A 171 12.22 4.13 -7.55
N LEU A 172 12.89 4.78 -6.61
CA LEU A 172 12.69 6.21 -6.36
C LEU A 172 13.21 7.07 -7.51
N SER A 173 14.25 6.62 -8.23
CA SER A 173 14.71 7.28 -9.47
C SER A 173 13.64 7.22 -10.56
N ASP A 174 13.02 6.06 -10.77
CA ASP A 174 11.93 5.90 -11.74
C ASP A 174 10.71 6.75 -11.35
N ALA A 175 10.33 6.72 -10.08
CA ALA A 175 9.22 7.51 -9.56
C ALA A 175 9.48 9.02 -9.66
N GLN A 176 10.70 9.48 -9.38
CA GLN A 176 11.12 10.86 -9.57
C GLN A 176 11.04 11.25 -11.05
N PHE A 177 11.51 10.40 -11.97
CA PHE A 177 11.41 10.66 -13.39
C PHE A 177 9.95 10.83 -13.84
N PHE A 178 9.04 9.94 -13.41
CA PHE A 178 7.61 10.08 -13.73
C PHE A 178 7.00 11.34 -13.13
N TRP A 179 7.32 11.66 -11.87
CA TRP A 179 6.88 12.90 -11.22
C TRP A 179 7.30 14.15 -12.01
N GLU A 180 8.58 14.25 -12.37
CA GLU A 180 9.13 15.38 -13.12
C GLU A 180 8.52 15.51 -14.52
N LYS A 181 8.33 14.38 -15.21
CA LYS A 181 7.66 14.33 -16.51
C LYS A 181 6.21 14.77 -16.39
N ASN A 182 5.45 14.22 -15.44
CA ASN A 182 4.00 14.41 -15.37
C ASN A 182 3.60 15.75 -14.75
N LYS A 183 4.37 16.33 -13.83
CA LYS A 183 4.02 17.62 -13.19
C LYS A 183 3.91 18.80 -14.19
N SER A 184 4.63 18.71 -15.30
CA SER A 184 4.61 19.72 -16.37
C SER A 184 3.45 19.56 -17.36
N ASN A 185 2.73 18.43 -17.31
CA ASN A 185 1.62 18.17 -18.23
C ASN A 185 0.37 18.92 -17.78
N ASN A 186 -0.06 19.92 -18.56
CA ASN A 186 -1.23 20.74 -18.24
C ASN A 186 -2.50 19.90 -18.06
N LEU A 187 -3.18 20.04 -16.91
CA LEU A 187 -4.34 19.22 -16.57
C LEU A 187 -5.51 19.48 -17.54
N VAL A 188 -5.83 20.74 -17.82
CA VAL A 188 -6.97 21.14 -18.67
C VAL A 188 -6.79 20.64 -20.11
N LYS A 189 -5.59 20.79 -20.69
CA LYS A 189 -5.30 20.31 -22.05
C LYS A 189 -5.40 18.79 -22.19
N GLN A 190 -5.23 18.04 -21.09
CA GLN A 190 -5.28 16.59 -21.09
C GLN A 190 -6.69 16.01 -20.90
N VAL A 191 -7.67 16.81 -20.49
CA VAL A 191 -9.05 16.36 -20.23
C VAL A 191 -9.63 15.57 -21.40
N SER A 192 -9.40 16.01 -22.64
CA SER A 192 -9.91 15.33 -23.84
C SER A 192 -9.34 13.92 -24.03
N LYS A 193 -8.14 13.64 -23.51
CA LYS A 193 -7.50 12.32 -23.59
C LYS A 193 -8.19 11.28 -22.69
N LEU A 194 -9.01 11.69 -21.72
CA LEU A 194 -9.81 10.77 -20.91
C LEU A 194 -10.83 9.97 -21.73
N LYS A 195 -11.10 10.38 -22.99
CA LYS A 195 -11.88 9.59 -23.95
C LYS A 195 -11.21 8.26 -24.32
N LEU A 196 -9.89 8.14 -24.11
CA LEU A 196 -9.13 6.93 -24.41
C LEU A 196 -9.16 5.92 -23.25
N ILE A 197 -9.60 6.33 -22.05
CA ILE A 197 -9.65 5.46 -20.88
C ILE A 197 -11.10 5.04 -20.64
N ASN A 198 -11.36 3.75 -20.83
CA ASN A 198 -12.66 3.16 -20.50
C ASN A 198 -12.89 3.23 -18.98
N TYR A 199 -14.04 3.76 -18.57
CA TYR A 199 -14.43 3.73 -17.16
C TYR A 199 -15.08 2.39 -16.81
N PHE A 200 -16.19 2.05 -17.47
CA PHE A 200 -16.88 0.78 -17.26
C PHE A 200 -17.76 0.44 -18.47
N LYS A 201 -17.92 -0.84 -18.76
CA LYS A 201 -18.77 -1.31 -19.87
C LYS A 201 -20.22 -0.85 -19.64
N GLY A 202 -20.75 -0.05 -20.57
CA GLY A 202 -22.09 0.55 -20.47
C GLY A 202 -22.13 1.95 -19.84
N LEU A 203 -21.05 2.43 -19.20
CA LEU A 203 -20.95 3.78 -18.61
C LEU A 203 -19.98 4.71 -19.34
N GLY A 204 -19.36 4.20 -20.40
CA GLY A 204 -18.48 4.96 -21.29
C GLY A 204 -17.06 5.13 -20.74
N THR A 205 -16.48 6.27 -21.09
CA THR A 205 -15.09 6.64 -20.78
C THR A 205 -15.00 7.48 -19.52
N TYR A 206 -13.79 7.72 -19.02
CA TYR A 206 -13.59 8.69 -17.95
C TYR A 206 -13.94 10.12 -18.38
N PHE A 207 -13.87 10.44 -19.69
CA PHE A 207 -14.39 11.71 -20.20
C PHE A 207 -15.90 11.82 -20.00
N ASP A 208 -16.66 10.76 -20.31
CA ASP A 208 -18.11 10.74 -20.13
C ASP A 208 -18.47 10.85 -18.64
N LYS A 209 -17.71 10.15 -17.79
CA LYS A 209 -17.84 10.24 -16.34
C LYS A 209 -17.66 11.66 -15.83
N ILE A 210 -16.57 12.34 -16.18
CA ILE A 210 -16.37 13.72 -15.71
C ILE A 210 -17.43 14.69 -16.25
N GLN A 211 -18.01 14.47 -17.44
CA GLN A 211 -19.10 15.33 -17.93
C GLN A 211 -20.37 15.16 -17.09
N ARG A 212 -20.71 13.93 -16.70
CA ARG A 212 -21.83 13.67 -15.76
C ARG A 212 -21.53 14.28 -14.39
N MET A 213 -20.31 14.07 -13.89
CA MET A 213 -19.86 14.66 -12.63
C MET A 213 -19.93 16.19 -12.64
N ARG A 214 -19.53 16.87 -13.72
CA ARG A 214 -19.63 18.34 -13.81
C ARG A 214 -21.08 18.81 -13.66
N LYS A 215 -22.02 18.19 -14.38
CA LYS A 215 -23.44 18.54 -14.31
C LYS A 215 -24.01 18.30 -12.91
N LEU A 216 -23.72 17.13 -12.33
CA LEU A 216 -24.18 16.77 -10.99
C LEU A 216 -23.55 17.66 -9.90
N GLY A 217 -22.25 17.92 -10.02
CA GLY A 217 -21.52 18.81 -9.12
C GLY A 217 -22.06 20.23 -9.14
N GLY A 218 -22.49 20.71 -10.31
CA GLY A 218 -23.16 22.01 -10.45
C GLY A 218 -24.54 22.09 -9.75
N MET A 219 -25.25 20.97 -9.60
CA MET A 219 -26.49 20.93 -8.79
C MET A 219 -26.15 20.90 -7.29
N ILE A 220 -25.15 20.10 -6.92
CA ILE A 220 -24.69 19.98 -5.52
C ILE A 220 -24.10 21.31 -5.03
N SER A 221 -23.45 22.10 -5.90
CA SER A 221 -22.93 23.42 -5.52
C SER A 221 -24.03 24.40 -5.14
N ASP A 222 -25.18 24.33 -5.83
CA ASP A 222 -26.32 25.20 -5.56
C ASP A 222 -26.92 24.87 -4.19
N GLU A 223 -27.08 23.58 -3.86
CA GLU A 223 -27.56 23.11 -2.55
C GLU A 223 -26.59 23.44 -1.40
N LEU A 224 -25.28 23.37 -1.65
CA LEU A 224 -24.25 23.69 -0.66
C LEU A 224 -23.93 25.19 -0.57
N LEU A 225 -24.55 26.03 -1.41
CA LEU A 225 -24.30 27.48 -1.50
C LEU A 225 -22.79 27.80 -1.70
N ILE A 226 -22.12 27.06 -2.58
CA ILE A 226 -20.70 27.25 -2.92
C ILE A 226 -20.51 27.58 -4.40
N SER A 227 -19.31 28.02 -4.77
CA SER A 227 -18.99 28.37 -6.16
C SER A 227 -19.15 27.17 -7.10
N LYS A 228 -20.15 27.25 -7.97
CA LYS A 228 -20.40 26.29 -9.05
C LYS A 228 -19.20 26.13 -9.97
N GLU A 229 -18.56 27.25 -10.35
CA GLU A 229 -17.37 27.25 -11.20
C GLU A 229 -16.24 26.40 -10.61
N LYS A 230 -15.96 26.55 -9.30
CA LYS A 230 -14.92 25.76 -8.63
C LYS A 230 -15.25 24.28 -8.56
N VAL A 231 -16.52 23.92 -8.31
CA VAL A 231 -16.95 22.50 -8.28
C VAL A 231 -16.85 21.88 -9.67
N GLU A 232 -17.35 22.57 -10.71
CA GLU A 232 -17.26 22.11 -12.08
C GLU A 232 -15.81 21.99 -12.55
N MET A 233 -14.94 22.95 -12.20
CA MET A 233 -13.51 22.87 -12.50
C MET A 233 -12.87 21.66 -11.83
N SER A 234 -13.13 21.46 -10.53
CA SER A 234 -12.62 20.30 -9.78
C SER A 234 -13.07 19.00 -10.42
N ALA A 235 -14.35 18.86 -10.77
CA ALA A 235 -14.89 17.68 -11.46
C ALA A 235 -14.25 17.45 -12.85
N THR A 236 -13.92 18.53 -13.56
CA THR A 236 -13.31 18.46 -14.90
C THR A 236 -11.93 17.83 -14.87
N ILE A 237 -11.09 18.19 -13.89
CA ILE A 237 -9.68 17.75 -13.86
C ILE A 237 -9.41 16.60 -12.88
N CYS A 238 -10.38 16.21 -12.05
CA CYS A 238 -10.15 15.26 -10.95
C CYS A 238 -9.66 13.86 -11.34
N LYS A 239 -9.89 13.43 -12.60
CA LYS A 239 -9.46 12.11 -13.10
C LYS A 239 -8.29 12.19 -14.09
N VAL A 240 -7.75 13.38 -14.35
CA VAL A 240 -6.71 13.58 -15.37
C VAL A 240 -5.39 12.90 -14.98
N ASP A 241 -5.13 12.74 -13.68
CA ASP A 241 -3.95 12.04 -13.19
C ASP A 241 -3.93 10.55 -13.56
N LEU A 242 -5.06 9.93 -13.91
CA LEU A 242 -5.11 8.57 -14.46
C LEU A 242 -4.33 8.42 -15.79
N LEU A 243 -4.06 9.52 -16.50
CA LEU A 243 -3.23 9.53 -17.70
C LEU A 243 -1.73 9.59 -17.41
N SER A 244 -1.35 9.82 -16.15
CA SER A 244 0.05 10.00 -15.76
C SER A 244 0.78 8.67 -15.62
N ASP A 245 2.05 8.65 -16.01
CA ASP A 245 2.89 7.46 -15.86
C ASP A 245 3.03 7.09 -14.38
N ILE A 246 3.07 8.09 -13.49
CA ILE A 246 3.18 7.85 -12.04
C ILE A 246 1.95 7.15 -11.46
N VAL A 247 0.73 7.48 -11.89
CA VAL A 247 -0.48 6.76 -11.45
C VAL A 247 -0.60 5.40 -12.15
N GLY A 248 -0.06 5.26 -13.36
CA GLY A 248 0.09 3.97 -14.03
C GLY A 248 0.97 3.00 -13.23
N GLU A 249 2.10 3.49 -12.69
CA GLU A 249 3.00 2.70 -11.84
C GLU A 249 2.50 2.56 -10.39
N PHE A 250 1.83 3.59 -9.86
CA PHE A 250 1.33 3.64 -8.48
C PHE A 250 -0.17 4.01 -8.45
N PRO A 251 -1.09 3.07 -8.75
CA PRO A 251 -2.53 3.34 -8.79
C PRO A 251 -3.12 3.83 -7.45
N GLU A 252 -2.46 3.53 -6.33
CA GLU A 252 -2.81 4.00 -4.99
C GLU A 252 -2.70 5.52 -4.84
N LEU A 253 -1.94 6.17 -5.73
CA LEU A 253 -1.72 7.62 -5.71
C LEU A 253 -2.72 8.42 -6.54
N GLN A 254 -3.72 7.77 -7.14
CA GLN A 254 -4.79 8.48 -7.84
C GLN A 254 -5.54 9.47 -6.92
N GLY A 255 -5.94 10.61 -7.45
CA GLY A 255 -6.46 11.77 -6.72
C GLY A 255 -5.37 12.54 -5.95
N ILE A 256 -4.45 11.85 -5.29
CA ILE A 256 -3.32 12.47 -4.58
C ILE A 256 -2.38 13.15 -5.59
N MET A 257 -1.99 12.45 -6.67
CA MET A 257 -1.16 13.05 -7.71
C MET A 257 -1.90 14.15 -8.46
N GLY A 258 -3.19 13.96 -8.76
CA GLY A 258 -4.03 15.02 -9.33
C GLY A 258 -4.02 16.32 -8.51
N SER A 259 -4.10 16.22 -7.18
CA SER A 259 -3.97 17.37 -6.27
C SER A 259 -2.60 18.04 -6.37
N TYR A 260 -1.51 17.26 -6.35
CA TYR A 260 -0.16 17.79 -6.48
C TYR A 260 0.08 18.49 -7.83
N PHE A 261 -0.43 17.92 -8.92
CA PHE A 261 -0.35 18.55 -10.24
C PHE A 261 -1.17 19.83 -10.30
N ALA A 262 -2.35 19.87 -9.69
CA ALA A 262 -3.19 21.06 -9.62
C ALA A 262 -2.49 22.18 -8.82
N GLU A 263 -1.93 21.86 -7.65
CA GLU A 263 -1.14 22.82 -6.86
C GLU A 263 0.05 23.37 -7.63
N PHE A 264 0.81 22.50 -8.31
CA PHE A 264 1.98 22.92 -9.10
C PHE A 264 1.61 23.83 -10.28
N GLN A 265 0.41 23.64 -10.85
CA GLN A 265 -0.11 24.46 -11.95
C GLN A 265 -0.84 25.73 -11.48
N GLY A 266 -0.88 25.99 -10.17
CA GLY A 266 -1.44 27.22 -9.61
C GLY A 266 -2.95 27.21 -9.43
N PHE A 267 -3.60 26.04 -9.42
CA PHE A 267 -5.02 25.95 -9.09
C PHE A 267 -5.28 26.33 -7.63
N ASP A 268 -6.50 26.80 -7.36
CA ASP A 268 -6.95 27.13 -6.01
C ASP A 268 -6.75 25.95 -5.04
N LYS A 269 -6.31 26.26 -3.82
CA LYS A 269 -6.09 25.27 -2.76
C LYS A 269 -7.34 24.41 -2.49
N GLU A 270 -8.52 25.00 -2.62
CA GLU A 270 -9.79 24.29 -2.44
C GLU A 270 -10.06 23.26 -3.54
N ILE A 271 -9.71 23.57 -4.80
CA ILE A 271 -9.81 22.65 -5.94
C ILE A 271 -8.83 21.51 -5.74
N SER A 272 -7.56 21.82 -5.45
CA SER A 272 -6.53 20.81 -5.24
C SER A 272 -6.87 19.88 -4.08
N LEU A 273 -7.37 20.43 -2.96
CA LEU A 273 -7.82 19.63 -1.83
C LEU A 273 -9.03 18.75 -2.18
N ALA A 274 -10.00 19.28 -2.93
CA ALA A 274 -11.14 18.49 -3.38
C ALA A 274 -10.70 17.28 -4.21
N ILE A 275 -9.77 17.48 -5.15
CA ILE A 275 -9.20 16.40 -5.98
C ILE A 275 -8.48 15.35 -5.13
N ARG A 276 -7.74 15.79 -4.10
CA ARG A 276 -7.06 14.89 -3.14
C ARG A 276 -8.05 14.01 -2.40
N GLU A 277 -9.15 14.59 -1.94
CA GLU A 277 -10.11 13.96 -1.04
C GLU A 277 -11.28 13.29 -1.77
N GLN A 278 -11.35 13.36 -3.10
CA GLN A 278 -12.51 12.90 -3.90
C GLN A 278 -12.91 11.45 -3.63
N TYR A 279 -11.95 10.57 -3.30
CA TYR A 279 -12.21 9.16 -3.04
C TYR A 279 -12.65 8.88 -1.60
N LEU A 280 -12.45 9.82 -0.68
CA LEU A 280 -12.83 9.66 0.73
C LEU A 280 -14.35 9.73 0.92
N PRO A 281 -14.92 8.97 1.88
CA PRO A 281 -14.27 7.87 2.60
C PRO A 281 -14.05 6.65 1.69
N THR A 282 -12.95 5.94 1.92
CA THR A 282 -12.60 4.69 1.22
C THR A 282 -13.10 3.43 1.94
N GLY A 283 -13.72 3.59 3.12
CA GLY A 283 -14.27 2.49 3.92
C GLY A 283 -14.86 2.99 5.24
N ILE A 284 -15.38 2.05 6.05
CA ILE A 284 -16.15 2.34 7.28
C ILE A 284 -15.35 3.18 8.29
N ASN A 285 -14.05 2.92 8.43
CA ASN A 285 -13.17 3.63 9.37
C ASN A 285 -12.34 4.74 8.71
N SER A 286 -12.64 5.08 7.44
CA SER A 286 -11.93 6.13 6.72
C SER A 286 -12.38 7.51 7.19
N LYS A 287 -11.45 8.47 7.12
CA LYS A 287 -11.79 9.89 7.24
C LYS A 287 -12.81 10.28 6.17
N THR A 288 -13.68 11.21 6.52
CA THR A 288 -14.63 11.86 5.60
C THR A 288 -14.12 13.26 5.23
N PRO A 289 -14.38 13.74 4.00
CA PRO A 289 -14.10 15.12 3.64
C PRO A 289 -14.87 16.08 4.56
N LYS A 290 -14.21 17.16 4.98
CA LYS A 290 -14.82 18.19 5.85
C LYS A 290 -15.00 19.55 5.17
N LYS A 291 -14.32 19.79 4.05
CA LYS A 291 -14.40 21.05 3.31
C LYS A 291 -15.49 20.95 2.26
N LEU A 292 -16.26 22.02 2.07
CA LEU A 292 -17.45 22.01 1.21
C LEU A 292 -17.14 21.57 -0.23
N PHE A 293 -16.05 22.06 -0.83
CA PHE A 293 -15.64 21.64 -2.17
C PHE A 293 -15.22 20.16 -2.23
N SER A 294 -14.51 19.66 -1.22
CA SER A 294 -14.17 18.23 -1.13
C SER A 294 -15.41 17.34 -0.94
N ILE A 295 -16.35 17.79 -0.11
CA ILE A 295 -17.64 17.10 0.09
C ILE A 295 -18.40 17.05 -1.24
N ALA A 296 -18.51 18.20 -1.93
CA ALA A 296 -19.20 18.30 -3.20
C ALA A 296 -18.62 17.34 -4.25
N LEU A 297 -17.30 17.35 -4.45
CA LEU A 297 -16.66 16.48 -5.44
C LEU A 297 -16.75 14.99 -5.06
N SER A 298 -16.54 14.65 -3.80
CA SER A 298 -16.66 13.26 -3.32
C SER A 298 -18.08 12.71 -3.48
N LEU A 299 -19.10 13.49 -3.10
CA LEU A 299 -20.50 13.13 -3.31
C LEU A 299 -20.81 12.96 -4.79
N THR A 300 -20.34 13.88 -5.62
CA THR A 300 -20.51 13.83 -7.08
C THR A 300 -19.97 12.52 -7.66
N ASP A 301 -18.73 12.14 -7.34
CA ASP A 301 -18.10 10.93 -7.87
C ASP A 301 -18.83 9.65 -7.43
N LYS A 302 -19.23 9.60 -6.15
CA LYS A 302 -19.92 8.45 -5.55
C LYS A 302 -21.35 8.31 -6.05
N LEU A 303 -22.09 9.41 -6.18
CA LEU A 303 -23.45 9.41 -6.72
C LEU A 303 -23.47 9.05 -8.21
N ASP A 304 -22.55 9.59 -9.01
CA ASP A 304 -22.42 9.19 -10.43
C ASP A 304 -22.14 7.69 -10.56
N THR A 305 -21.23 7.17 -9.72
CA THR A 305 -20.92 5.73 -9.70
C THR A 305 -22.14 4.91 -9.28
N LEU A 306 -22.79 5.26 -8.17
CA LEU A 306 -23.94 4.52 -7.66
C LEU A 306 -25.09 4.49 -8.67
N VAL A 307 -25.50 5.66 -9.15
CA VAL A 307 -26.61 5.76 -10.11
C VAL A 307 -26.25 5.11 -11.45
N GLY A 308 -25.01 5.28 -11.92
CA GLY A 308 -24.53 4.64 -13.14
C GLY A 308 -24.64 3.12 -13.09
N PHE A 309 -24.10 2.50 -12.04
CA PHE A 309 -24.14 1.05 -11.87
C PHE A 309 -25.57 0.51 -11.77
N PHE A 310 -26.47 1.19 -11.06
CA PHE A 310 -27.89 0.85 -11.04
C PHE A 310 -28.54 0.98 -12.44
N GLY A 311 -28.18 2.01 -13.21
CA GLY A 311 -28.71 2.26 -14.55
C GLY A 311 -28.31 1.23 -15.61
N ILE A 312 -27.27 0.42 -15.34
CA ILE A 312 -26.84 -0.69 -16.21
C ILE A 312 -27.10 -2.08 -15.59
N ASP A 313 -28.00 -2.14 -14.61
CA ASP A 313 -28.38 -3.36 -13.88
C ASP A 313 -27.22 -4.09 -13.18
N GLN A 314 -26.14 -3.37 -12.85
CA GLN A 314 -25.04 -3.85 -12.01
C GLN A 314 -25.31 -3.51 -10.55
N LYS A 315 -26.17 -4.29 -9.89
CA LYS A 315 -26.57 -4.07 -8.49
C LYS A 315 -25.50 -4.64 -7.52
N PRO A 316 -25.30 -4.03 -6.33
CA PRO A 316 -24.28 -4.42 -5.37
C PRO A 316 -24.33 -5.86 -4.87
#